data_AF-A0A3M1YA57-F1
#
_entry.id   AF-A0A3M1YA57-F1
#
_cell.length_a   1.000
_cell.length_b   1.000
_cell.length_c   1.000
_cell.angle_alpha   90.00
_cell.angle_beta   90.00
_cell.angle_gamma   90.00
#
_symmetry.space_group_name_H-M   'P 1'
#
loop_
_entity.id
_entity.type
_entity.pdbx_description
1 polymer ?
#
loop_
_entity_poly.entity_id
_entity_poly.type
_entity_poly.pdbx_seq_one_letter_code
_entity_poly.pdbx_strand_id
1 'polypeptide(L)'
;PALPVASLRGYSPVLIALSDSLSPDSSRDVAFFESLVQLAQLTPVALVAFGPPPPLPRNEPVAYSLLWAGDSRRWDQRLAAQALFGGVTPGGRLPVSLGSWPAGAGSAPPTTRLGYAPPELVGLSSEALARIDVIVQSGIAEGAMPGCQVLVARRGQVVFHKAYGTHTYARQRRVQETDLYDLASVTKVAATTLAAMRLVSQGKLDLQAPLSRYFRDLTIEVPTVQAEDTLYWPPPDSLLIPPDSLALPPGEWEPGRPPILQQDTFAIGEDSLMIIRRWVAGRERRPARWAALPLTALLTHHSGLPAGLNVWPYMSYRQPGQDKYVRYFRPEADSLASMEVAADFFLEDIYCDSLWLAIKAARLGPADRYTYSDLNLILVQRVLDSLTGMPLDSFLYQEIYRPLGLQHIGFRPYRWLPRTQLVPTEYDLRWRGQLLRGYVHDPTA
;
A
#
# COMPACT_ATOMS: atom_id res chain seq x y z
N PRO A 1 -9.97 10.54 -42.82
CA PRO A 1 -10.14 9.19 -43.42
C PRO A 1 -11.12 8.40 -42.56
N ALA A 2 -11.78 7.37 -43.12
CA ALA A 2 -12.70 6.52 -42.34
C ALA A 2 -11.99 5.88 -41.13
N LEU A 3 -12.70 5.80 -40.01
CA LEU A 3 -12.24 5.16 -38.79
C LEU A 3 -12.30 3.63 -38.94
N PRO A 4 -11.33 2.89 -38.36
CA PRO A 4 -11.32 1.43 -38.42
C PRO A 4 -12.28 0.83 -37.38
N VAL A 5 -13.59 0.99 -37.58
CA VAL A 5 -14.67 0.64 -36.63
C VAL A 5 -14.54 -0.77 -36.05
N ALA A 6 -14.27 -1.77 -36.89
CA ALA A 6 -14.13 -3.17 -36.46
C ALA A 6 -13.00 -3.38 -35.44
N SER A 7 -11.92 -2.61 -35.54
CA SER A 7 -10.80 -2.67 -34.59
C SER A 7 -11.07 -1.91 -33.29
N LEU A 8 -11.93 -0.89 -33.34
CA LEU A 8 -12.19 0.01 -32.22
C LEU A 8 -13.37 -0.41 -31.33
N ARG A 9 -14.25 -1.30 -31.81
CA ARG A 9 -15.47 -1.73 -31.08
C ARG A 9 -15.22 -2.36 -29.70
N GLY A 10 -14.02 -2.87 -29.44
CA GLY A 10 -13.65 -3.48 -28.14
C GLY A 10 -13.15 -2.48 -27.09
N TYR A 11 -12.95 -1.21 -27.46
CA TYR A 11 -12.46 -0.17 -26.57
C TYR A 11 -13.62 0.66 -26.04
N SER A 12 -13.56 1.09 -24.78
CA SER A 12 -14.56 1.97 -24.17
C SER A 12 -13.93 2.82 -23.06
N PRO A 13 -14.00 4.17 -23.14
CA PRO A 13 -14.46 4.96 -24.28
C PRO A 13 -13.41 5.02 -25.42
N VAL A 14 -13.82 5.38 -26.62
CA VAL A 14 -12.92 5.77 -27.72
C VAL A 14 -12.80 7.29 -27.78
N LEU A 15 -11.58 7.80 -27.68
CA LEU A 15 -11.28 9.24 -27.77
C LEU A 15 -10.72 9.56 -29.16
N ILE A 16 -11.31 10.53 -29.85
CA ILE A 16 -10.90 10.94 -31.19
C ILE A 16 -10.56 12.43 -31.14
N ALA A 17 -9.31 12.79 -31.40
CA ALA A 17 -8.86 14.17 -31.47
C ALA A 17 -8.75 14.63 -32.94
N LEU A 18 -9.36 15.78 -33.24
CA LEU A 18 -9.29 16.45 -34.53
C LEU A 18 -8.28 17.59 -34.45
N SER A 19 -7.16 17.45 -35.15
CA SER A 19 -6.14 18.50 -35.32
C SER A 19 -6.22 19.22 -36.67
N ASP A 20 -6.90 18.62 -37.64
CA ASP A 20 -6.91 19.08 -39.03
C ASP A 20 -8.16 19.89 -39.35
N SER A 21 -8.03 20.83 -40.29
CA SER A 21 -9.18 21.50 -40.90
C SER A 21 -10.00 20.48 -41.70
N LEU A 22 -11.17 20.12 -41.18
CA LEU A 22 -12.16 19.32 -41.89
C LEU A 22 -12.90 20.18 -42.92
N SER A 23 -13.29 19.57 -44.04
CA SER A 23 -14.19 20.14 -45.04
C SER A 23 -15.32 19.13 -45.30
N PRO A 24 -16.59 19.49 -45.02
CA PRO A 24 -17.72 18.58 -45.15
C PRO A 24 -17.97 18.14 -46.61
N ASP A 25 -17.40 18.87 -47.57
CA ASP A 25 -17.54 18.60 -49.01
C ASP A 25 -16.45 17.65 -49.55
N SER A 26 -15.48 17.25 -48.71
CA SER A 26 -14.46 16.28 -49.11
C SER A 26 -14.94 14.85 -48.86
N SER A 27 -14.80 13.97 -49.85
CA SER A 27 -15.15 12.54 -49.73
C SER A 27 -14.46 11.83 -48.57
N ARG A 28 -13.25 12.29 -48.22
CA ARG A 28 -12.47 11.82 -47.07
C ARG A 28 -13.16 12.11 -45.73
N ASP A 29 -13.79 13.27 -45.60
CA ASP A 29 -14.36 13.74 -44.34
C ASP A 29 -15.80 13.23 -44.18
N VAL A 30 -16.55 13.06 -45.28
CA VAL A 30 -17.83 12.32 -45.30
C VAL A 30 -17.62 10.91 -44.76
N ALA A 31 -16.67 10.16 -45.32
CA ALA A 31 -16.36 8.79 -44.87
C ALA A 31 -15.92 8.73 -43.40
N PHE A 32 -15.27 9.79 -42.90
CA PHE A 32 -14.93 9.91 -41.48
C PHE A 32 -16.19 10.05 -40.62
N PHE A 33 -17.10 10.97 -40.92
CA PHE A 33 -18.32 11.18 -40.13
C PHE A 33 -19.24 9.95 -40.13
N GLU A 34 -19.43 9.30 -41.27
CA GLU A 34 -20.20 8.06 -41.36
C GLU A 34 -19.62 6.97 -40.43
N SER A 35 -18.30 6.79 -40.47
CA SER A 35 -17.61 5.82 -39.60
C SER A 35 -17.63 6.23 -38.12
N LEU A 36 -17.66 7.53 -37.81
CA LEU A 36 -17.77 8.05 -36.45
C LEU A 36 -19.13 7.73 -35.84
N VAL A 37 -20.22 7.97 -36.59
CA VAL A 37 -21.58 7.63 -36.17
C VAL A 37 -21.72 6.13 -35.99
N GLN A 38 -21.18 5.33 -36.92
CA GLN A 38 -21.19 3.88 -36.81
C GLN A 38 -20.46 3.39 -35.55
N LEU A 39 -19.29 3.96 -35.24
CA LEU A 39 -18.55 3.61 -34.03
C LEU A 39 -19.28 4.00 -32.75
N ALA A 40 -19.90 5.19 -32.74
CA ALA A 40 -20.63 5.73 -31.60
C ALA A 40 -21.90 4.92 -31.25
N GLN A 41 -22.45 4.17 -32.20
CA GLN A 41 -23.52 3.20 -31.95
C GLN A 41 -23.04 1.92 -31.24
N LEU A 42 -21.73 1.63 -31.27
CA LEU A 42 -21.14 0.40 -30.72
C LEU A 42 -20.43 0.62 -29.39
N THR A 43 -19.88 1.81 -29.15
CA THR A 43 -19.12 2.13 -27.93
C THR A 43 -19.22 3.63 -27.62
N PRO A 44 -19.11 4.06 -26.36
CA PRO A 44 -19.01 5.48 -26.02
C PRO A 44 -17.84 6.16 -26.76
N VAL A 45 -18.15 7.21 -27.52
CA VAL A 45 -17.17 8.01 -28.25
C VAL A 45 -17.17 9.45 -27.75
N ALA A 46 -15.98 10.01 -27.56
CA ALA A 46 -15.78 11.45 -27.36
C ALA A 46 -14.93 12.03 -28.49
N LEU A 47 -15.51 12.98 -29.22
CA LEU A 47 -14.84 13.77 -30.24
C LEU A 47 -14.27 15.05 -29.60
N VAL A 48 -12.98 15.28 -29.78
CA VAL A 48 -12.26 16.44 -29.27
C VAL A 48 -11.82 17.28 -30.46
N ALA A 49 -12.38 18.47 -30.62
CA ALA A 49 -12.06 19.36 -31.72
C ALA A 49 -11.25 20.55 -31.22
N PHE A 50 -10.16 20.90 -31.92
CA PHE A 50 -9.33 22.05 -31.64
C PHE A 50 -9.41 23.08 -32.79
N GLY A 51 -9.41 24.36 -32.44
CA GLY A 51 -9.41 25.47 -33.41
C GLY A 51 -10.81 25.92 -33.83
N PRO A 52 -11.03 26.32 -35.09
CA PRO A 52 -12.31 26.86 -35.54
C PRO A 52 -13.47 25.85 -35.37
N PRO A 53 -14.73 26.32 -35.39
CA PRO A 53 -15.90 25.46 -35.24
C PRO A 53 -15.84 24.27 -36.24
N PRO A 54 -15.86 23.00 -35.78
CA PRO A 54 -15.79 21.87 -36.67
C PRO A 54 -17.04 21.81 -37.56
N PRO A 55 -16.90 21.54 -38.87
CA PRO A 55 -18.05 21.50 -39.79
C PRO A 55 -18.80 20.17 -39.65
N LEU A 56 -19.55 20.02 -38.55
CA LEU A 56 -20.32 18.80 -38.26
C LEU A 56 -21.62 18.75 -39.09
N PRO A 57 -22.03 17.56 -39.57
CA PRO A 57 -23.27 17.38 -40.32
C PRO A 57 -24.51 17.70 -39.48
N ARG A 58 -25.50 18.38 -40.09
CA ARG A 58 -26.69 18.93 -39.38
C ARG A 58 -27.80 17.91 -39.08
N ASN A 59 -27.88 16.83 -39.87
CA ASN A 59 -29.03 15.92 -39.85
C ASN A 59 -28.72 14.54 -39.24
N GLU A 60 -27.59 14.40 -38.55
CA GLU A 60 -27.18 13.13 -37.95
C GLU A 60 -27.60 13.03 -36.47
N PRO A 61 -28.13 11.87 -36.04
CA PRO A 61 -28.40 11.62 -34.63
C PRO A 61 -27.09 11.62 -33.84
N VAL A 62 -27.03 12.44 -32.79
CA VAL A 62 -25.87 12.53 -31.90
C VAL A 62 -25.77 11.25 -31.06
N ALA A 63 -24.82 10.38 -31.43
CA ALA A 63 -24.47 9.20 -30.65
C ALA A 63 -23.15 9.36 -29.85
N TYR A 64 -22.48 10.51 -29.94
CA TYR A 64 -21.17 10.78 -29.32
C TYR A 64 -21.15 12.10 -28.55
N SER A 65 -20.17 12.28 -27.66
CA SER A 65 -19.93 13.55 -26.95
C SER A 65 -18.95 14.43 -27.72
N LEU A 66 -19.17 15.75 -27.73
CA LEU A 66 -18.25 16.73 -28.32
C LEU A 66 -17.60 17.58 -27.22
N LEU A 67 -16.27 17.67 -27.25
CA LEU A 67 -15.50 18.67 -26.53
C LEU A 67 -14.80 19.58 -27.55
N TRP A 68 -15.22 20.84 -27.61
CA TRP A 68 -14.63 21.82 -28.52
C TRP A 68 -13.76 22.82 -27.75
N ALA A 69 -12.50 22.92 -28.15
CA ALA A 69 -11.56 23.96 -27.73
C ALA A 69 -11.31 24.90 -28.92
N GLY A 70 -11.55 26.19 -28.75
CA GLY A 70 -11.48 27.18 -29.84
C GLY A 70 -10.06 27.45 -30.37
N ASP A 71 -9.04 26.91 -29.72
CA ASP A 71 -7.63 27.03 -30.10
C ASP A 71 -6.94 25.66 -29.90
N SER A 72 -5.72 25.49 -30.41
CA SER A 72 -4.97 24.25 -30.41
C SER A 72 -3.66 24.33 -29.61
N ARG A 73 -3.49 25.36 -28.77
CA ARG A 73 -2.26 25.54 -27.98
C ARG A 73 -2.12 24.39 -26.98
N ARG A 74 -0.88 24.18 -26.51
CA ARG A 74 -0.56 23.15 -25.51
C ARG A 74 -1.44 23.24 -24.27
N TRP A 75 -1.82 24.45 -23.84
CA TRP A 75 -2.70 24.64 -22.69
C TRP A 75 -4.12 24.18 -22.95
N ASP A 76 -4.68 24.46 -24.13
CA ASP A 76 -6.02 24.02 -24.54
C ASP A 76 -6.09 22.50 -24.63
N GLN A 77 -5.06 21.86 -25.20
CA GLN A 77 -4.94 20.40 -25.24
C GLN A 77 -4.89 19.79 -23.84
N ARG A 78 -4.16 20.42 -22.90
CA ARG A 78 -4.09 19.97 -21.50
C ARG A 78 -5.44 20.13 -20.80
N LEU A 79 -6.12 21.26 -20.98
CA LEU A 79 -7.45 21.48 -20.40
C LEU A 79 -8.48 20.51 -20.99
N ALA A 80 -8.42 20.23 -22.29
CA ALA A 80 -9.29 19.26 -22.93
C ALA A 80 -9.09 17.86 -22.34
N ALA A 81 -7.84 17.41 -22.20
CA ALA A 81 -7.52 16.16 -21.52
C ALA A 81 -8.05 16.15 -20.07
N GLN A 82 -7.84 17.23 -19.33
CA GLN A 82 -8.37 17.33 -17.96
C GLN A 82 -9.89 17.27 -17.92
N ALA A 83 -10.62 17.90 -18.85
CA ALA A 83 -12.08 17.87 -18.89
C ALA A 83 -12.59 16.45 -19.21
N LEU A 84 -11.99 15.76 -20.17
CA LEU A 84 -12.35 14.39 -20.54
C LEU A 84 -12.16 13.40 -19.38
N PHE A 85 -11.08 13.59 -18.61
CA PHE A 85 -10.75 12.73 -17.47
C PHE A 85 -11.21 13.31 -16.12
N GLY A 86 -12.10 14.31 -16.11
CA GLY A 86 -12.76 14.81 -14.90
C GLY A 86 -11.89 15.62 -13.92
N GLY A 87 -10.73 16.13 -14.35
CA GLY A 87 -9.88 17.02 -13.56
C GLY A 87 -10.31 18.49 -13.58
N VAL A 88 -11.12 18.89 -14.56
CA VAL A 88 -11.77 20.21 -14.61
C VAL A 88 -13.21 20.07 -15.11
N THR A 89 -14.11 20.92 -14.64
CA THR A 89 -15.48 21.00 -15.14
C THR A 89 -15.52 21.91 -16.38
N PRO A 90 -15.87 21.40 -17.57
CA PRO A 90 -16.06 22.25 -18.73
C PRO A 90 -17.33 23.09 -18.54
N GLY A 91 -17.18 24.41 -18.40
CA GLY A 91 -18.30 25.34 -18.20
C GLY A 91 -18.82 26.00 -19.49
N GLY A 92 -18.20 25.70 -20.63
CA GLY A 92 -18.49 26.36 -21.90
C GLY A 92 -19.92 26.13 -22.41
N ARG A 93 -20.42 27.09 -23.17
CA ARG A 93 -21.63 26.96 -24.00
C ARG A 93 -21.23 27.23 -25.45
N LEU A 94 -21.84 26.51 -26.38
CA LEU A 94 -21.57 26.66 -27.81
C LEU A 94 -21.95 28.09 -28.27
N PRO A 95 -21.02 28.92 -28.77
CA PRO A 95 -21.35 30.23 -29.34
C PRO A 95 -22.11 30.14 -30.67
N VAL A 96 -21.99 29.02 -31.38
CA VAL A 96 -22.64 28.75 -32.67
C VAL A 96 -23.20 27.34 -32.68
N SER A 97 -24.22 27.08 -33.49
CA SER A 97 -24.72 25.72 -33.69
C SER A 97 -23.67 24.88 -34.42
N LEU A 98 -23.42 23.67 -33.93
CA LEU A 98 -22.50 22.70 -34.51
C LEU A 98 -23.29 21.44 -34.83
N GLY A 99 -23.47 21.11 -36.11
CA GLY A 99 -24.28 19.96 -36.52
C GLY A 99 -25.70 20.03 -35.92
N SER A 100 -26.07 19.02 -35.16
CA SER A 100 -27.35 18.91 -34.43
C SER A 100 -27.34 19.53 -33.02
N TRP A 101 -26.20 20.06 -32.55
CA TRP A 101 -26.13 20.82 -31.30
C TRP A 101 -26.44 22.31 -31.52
N PRO A 102 -27.45 22.87 -30.86
CA PRO A 102 -27.79 24.28 -31.01
C PRO A 102 -26.78 25.20 -30.30
N ALA A 103 -26.67 26.43 -30.78
CA ALA A 103 -26.02 27.50 -30.03
C ALA A 103 -26.61 27.61 -28.60
N GLY A 104 -25.74 27.81 -27.62
CA GLY A 104 -26.10 27.79 -26.20
C GLY A 104 -26.08 26.41 -25.55
N ALA A 105 -25.92 25.31 -26.29
CA ALA A 105 -25.78 23.98 -25.71
C ALA A 105 -24.45 23.81 -24.95
N GLY A 106 -24.46 22.99 -23.90
CA GLY A 106 -23.28 22.60 -23.15
C GLY A 106 -23.65 21.87 -21.85
N SER A 107 -22.75 21.02 -21.36
CA SER A 107 -22.88 20.32 -20.08
C SER A 107 -21.73 20.72 -19.15
N ALA A 108 -21.98 20.68 -17.84
CA ALA A 108 -20.98 21.00 -16.81
C ALA A 108 -20.86 19.83 -15.83
N PRO A 109 -20.26 18.70 -16.25
CA PRO A 109 -20.08 17.55 -15.37
C PRO A 109 -19.19 17.92 -14.16
N PRO A 110 -19.47 17.35 -12.97
CA PRO A 110 -18.68 17.63 -11.78
C PRO A 110 -17.24 17.13 -11.94
N THR A 111 -16.33 17.75 -11.21
CA THR A 111 -14.94 17.31 -11.11
C THR A 111 -14.89 16.01 -10.31
N THR A 112 -14.23 14.98 -10.84
CA THR A 112 -14.17 13.63 -10.22
C THR A 112 -12.77 13.24 -9.77
N ARG A 113 -11.75 14.01 -10.14
CA ARG A 113 -10.36 13.83 -9.69
C ARG A 113 -9.64 15.17 -9.57
N LEU A 114 -8.41 15.14 -9.03
CA LEU A 114 -7.56 16.32 -9.00
C LEU A 114 -7.23 16.82 -10.42
N GLY A 115 -7.38 18.11 -10.64
CA GLY A 115 -6.90 18.80 -11.83
C GLY A 115 -5.44 19.26 -11.70
N TYR A 116 -4.96 19.99 -12.69
CA TYR A 116 -3.66 20.61 -12.77
C TYR A 116 -3.82 22.07 -13.19
N ALA A 117 -3.24 22.97 -12.41
CA ALA A 117 -3.36 24.40 -12.61
C ALA A 117 -2.05 25.12 -12.22
N PRO A 118 -1.82 26.35 -12.71
CA PRO A 118 -0.80 27.21 -12.13
C PRO A 118 -1.09 27.49 -10.65
N PRO A 119 -0.05 27.65 -9.81
CA PRO A 119 -0.18 27.97 -8.39
C PRO A 119 -1.10 29.16 -8.08
N GLU A 120 -1.08 30.18 -8.94
CA GLU A 120 -1.79 31.44 -8.76
C GLU A 120 -3.32 31.22 -8.75
N LEU A 121 -3.82 30.26 -9.54
CA LEU A 121 -5.26 29.95 -9.59
C LEU A 121 -5.80 29.38 -8.27
N VAL A 122 -4.93 28.82 -7.44
CA VAL A 122 -5.29 28.34 -6.11
C VAL A 122 -4.77 29.24 -5.00
N GLY A 123 -4.31 30.45 -5.33
CA GLY A 123 -3.80 31.44 -4.38
C GLY A 123 -2.47 31.04 -3.75
N LEU A 124 -1.59 30.41 -4.52
CA LEU A 124 -0.20 30.10 -4.14
C LEU A 124 0.76 30.85 -5.09
N SER A 125 1.95 31.17 -4.63
CA SER A 125 2.98 31.85 -5.44
C SER A 125 3.90 30.82 -6.09
N SER A 126 4.07 30.91 -7.42
CA SER A 126 5.05 30.09 -8.14
C SER A 126 6.49 30.31 -7.63
N GLU A 127 6.84 31.55 -7.28
CA GLU A 127 8.15 31.88 -6.71
C GLU A 127 8.36 31.21 -5.34
N ALA A 128 7.33 31.18 -4.50
CA ALA A 128 7.40 30.50 -3.21
C ALA A 128 7.57 28.99 -3.38
N LEU A 129 6.85 28.37 -4.33
CA LEU A 129 6.97 26.95 -4.63
C LEU A 129 8.31 26.60 -5.29
N ALA A 130 8.94 27.50 -6.04
CA ALA A 130 10.27 27.29 -6.60
C ALA A 130 11.34 27.05 -5.52
N ARG A 131 11.13 27.52 -4.27
CA ARG A 131 12.03 27.22 -3.15
C ARG A 131 12.09 25.73 -2.79
N ILE A 132 11.06 24.96 -3.14
CA ILE A 132 11.06 23.50 -2.97
C ILE A 132 12.22 22.89 -3.76
N ASP A 133 12.49 23.39 -4.98
CA ASP A 133 13.59 22.90 -5.82
C ASP A 133 14.93 23.02 -5.08
N VAL A 134 15.17 24.16 -4.42
CA VAL A 134 16.41 24.43 -3.69
C VAL A 134 16.57 23.49 -2.50
N ILE A 135 15.51 23.31 -1.70
CA ILE A 135 15.53 22.44 -0.52
C ILE A 135 15.79 20.98 -0.92
N VAL A 136 15.07 20.50 -1.93
CA VAL A 136 15.22 19.12 -2.41
C VAL A 136 16.62 18.89 -2.99
N GLN A 137 17.14 19.85 -3.77
CA GLN A 137 18.49 19.74 -4.34
C GLN A 137 19.57 19.75 -3.25
N SER A 138 19.45 20.58 -2.21
CA SER A 138 20.37 20.56 -1.05
C SER A 138 20.30 19.22 -0.33
N GLY A 139 19.10 18.69 -0.03
CA GLY A 139 18.95 17.38 0.61
C GLY A 139 19.55 16.22 -0.20
N ILE A 140 19.46 16.27 -1.54
CA ILE A 140 20.12 15.29 -2.41
C ILE A 140 21.65 15.48 -2.41
N ALA A 141 22.13 16.72 -2.49
CA ALA A 141 23.56 17.03 -2.51
C ALA A 141 24.26 16.63 -1.20
N GLU A 142 23.58 16.79 -0.07
CA GLU A 142 24.04 16.44 1.27
C GLU A 142 23.87 14.95 1.61
N GLY A 143 23.26 14.16 0.72
CA GLY A 143 23.09 12.72 0.91
C GLY A 143 21.99 12.33 1.91
N ALA A 144 21.01 13.22 2.16
CA ALA A 144 19.83 12.88 2.96
C ALA A 144 18.90 11.90 2.22
N MET A 145 18.86 11.98 0.89
CA MET A 145 18.12 11.06 0.02
C MET A 145 18.78 10.97 -1.37
N PRO A 146 18.69 9.83 -2.09
CA PRO A 146 19.21 9.74 -3.45
C PRO A 146 18.33 10.47 -4.48
N GLY A 147 17.05 10.62 -4.17
CA GLY A 147 16.03 11.22 -5.02
C GLY A 147 14.65 11.13 -4.36
N CYS A 148 13.69 11.89 -4.88
CA CYS A 148 12.33 11.92 -4.36
C CYS A 148 11.35 12.46 -5.39
N GLN A 149 10.07 12.40 -5.05
CA GLN A 149 8.99 13.07 -5.76
C GLN A 149 8.27 14.00 -4.79
N VAL A 150 7.93 15.20 -5.25
CA VAL A 150 7.15 16.16 -4.47
C VAL A 150 5.89 16.54 -5.24
N LEU A 151 4.75 16.43 -4.56
CA LEU A 151 3.44 16.83 -5.09
C LEU A 151 2.77 17.80 -4.11
N VAL A 152 2.27 18.92 -4.63
CA VAL A 152 1.46 19.90 -3.89
C VAL A 152 0.12 20.05 -4.60
N ALA A 153 -0.95 19.78 -3.87
CA ALA A 153 -2.32 20.00 -4.32
C ALA A 153 -3.07 20.92 -3.35
N ARG A 154 -3.86 21.84 -3.90
CA ARG A 154 -4.72 22.75 -3.13
C ARG A 154 -6.02 22.98 -3.91
N ARG A 155 -7.16 23.02 -3.21
CA ARG A 155 -8.48 23.28 -3.81
C ARG A 155 -8.78 22.38 -5.04
N GLY A 156 -8.43 21.10 -4.92
CA GLY A 156 -8.67 20.12 -5.98
C GLY A 156 -7.73 20.21 -7.19
N GLN A 157 -6.67 21.03 -7.14
CA GLN A 157 -5.70 21.18 -8.23
C GLN A 157 -4.28 20.88 -7.75
N VAL A 158 -3.58 20.05 -8.51
CA VAL A 158 -2.13 19.84 -8.43
C VAL A 158 -1.46 21.05 -9.07
N VAL A 159 -0.60 21.72 -8.30
CA VAL A 159 0.09 22.93 -8.75
C VAL A 159 1.61 22.81 -8.72
N PHE A 160 2.10 21.72 -8.16
CA PHE A 160 3.50 21.34 -8.19
C PHE A 160 3.57 19.82 -8.20
N HIS A 161 4.28 19.24 -9.15
CA HIS A 161 4.51 17.81 -9.25
C HIS A 161 5.82 17.60 -10.00
N LYS A 162 6.87 17.21 -9.27
CA LYS A 162 8.23 17.10 -9.83
C LYS A 162 8.96 15.92 -9.20
N ALA A 163 9.79 15.27 -10.02
CA ALA A 163 10.70 14.21 -9.62
C ALA A 163 12.16 14.71 -9.62
N TYR A 164 12.95 14.23 -8.66
CA TYR A 164 14.33 14.66 -8.41
C TYR A 164 15.26 13.48 -8.17
N GLY A 165 16.53 13.66 -8.53
CA GLY A 165 17.59 12.70 -8.21
C GLY A 165 17.39 11.33 -8.88
N THR A 166 17.82 10.30 -8.16
CA THR A 166 17.86 8.91 -8.64
C THR A 166 17.31 7.94 -7.61
N HIS A 167 16.97 6.73 -8.03
CA HIS A 167 16.43 5.67 -7.15
C HIS A 167 17.38 5.29 -6.02
N THR A 168 18.69 5.31 -6.30
CA THR A 168 19.74 4.93 -5.33
C THR A 168 20.92 5.87 -5.47
N TYR A 169 21.84 5.84 -4.49
CA TYR A 169 23.09 6.61 -4.53
C TYR A 169 24.05 6.18 -5.64
N ALA A 170 23.86 4.99 -6.23
CA ALA A 170 24.60 4.54 -7.41
C ALA A 170 24.21 5.28 -8.71
N ARG A 171 23.16 6.12 -8.67
CA ARG A 171 22.72 7.01 -9.76
C ARG A 171 22.43 6.32 -11.10
N GLN A 172 22.02 5.05 -11.07
CA GLN A 172 21.75 4.26 -12.27
C GLN A 172 20.43 4.61 -12.96
N ARG A 173 19.43 5.10 -12.19
CA ARG A 173 18.10 5.42 -12.71
C ARG A 173 17.54 6.67 -12.06
N ARG A 174 17.07 7.61 -12.89
CA ARG A 174 16.35 8.81 -12.44
C ARG A 174 14.97 8.47 -11.90
N VAL A 175 14.55 9.21 -10.88
CA VAL A 175 13.16 9.20 -10.42
C VAL A 175 12.26 9.77 -11.53
N GLN A 176 11.12 9.13 -11.73
CA GLN A 176 10.07 9.51 -12.66
C GLN A 176 8.78 9.80 -11.88
N GLU A 177 7.90 10.62 -12.46
CA GLU A 177 6.62 10.95 -11.81
C GLU A 177 5.66 9.76 -11.67
N THR A 178 5.93 8.69 -12.42
CA THR A 178 5.17 7.43 -12.46
C THR A 178 5.82 6.31 -11.65
N ASP A 179 6.96 6.56 -11.01
CA ASP A 179 7.57 5.56 -10.14
C ASP A 179 6.70 5.32 -8.90
N LEU A 180 6.68 4.07 -8.43
CA LEU A 180 5.83 3.65 -7.32
C LEU A 180 6.69 3.33 -6.10
N TYR A 181 6.23 3.83 -4.95
CA TYR A 181 6.94 3.75 -3.69
C TYR A 181 6.28 2.77 -2.72
N ASP A 182 7.08 2.10 -1.92
CA ASP A 182 6.59 1.46 -0.70
C ASP A 182 6.02 2.53 0.24
N LEU A 183 4.78 2.34 0.68
CA LEU A 183 4.08 3.28 1.55
C LEU A 183 4.44 3.11 3.02
N ALA A 184 5.06 1.98 3.41
CA ALA A 184 5.36 1.65 4.80
C ALA A 184 4.16 1.96 5.71
N SER A 185 4.37 2.72 6.79
CA SER A 185 3.34 3.06 7.76
C SER A 185 2.21 3.99 7.27
N VAL A 186 2.32 4.59 6.07
CA VAL A 186 1.17 5.28 5.46
C VAL A 186 0.02 4.29 5.19
N THR A 187 0.35 3.00 5.03
CA THR A 187 -0.62 1.89 4.92
C THR A 187 -1.64 1.87 6.05
N LYS A 188 -1.26 2.26 7.28
CA LYS A 188 -2.20 2.27 8.42
C LYS A 188 -3.43 3.14 8.14
N VAL A 189 -3.23 4.28 7.49
CA VAL A 189 -4.30 5.22 7.13
C VAL A 189 -4.89 4.90 5.76
N ALA A 190 -4.05 4.58 4.77
CA ALA A 190 -4.46 4.35 3.38
C ALA A 190 -5.13 2.97 3.13
N ALA A 191 -4.98 2.03 4.06
CA ALA A 191 -5.51 0.68 3.97
C ALA A 191 -6.35 0.33 5.21
N THR A 192 -5.71 -0.02 6.33
CA THR A 192 -6.39 -0.63 7.49
C THR A 192 -7.47 0.26 8.10
N THR A 193 -7.16 1.54 8.36
CA THR A 193 -8.14 2.49 8.91
C THR A 193 -9.27 2.75 7.91
N LEU A 194 -8.93 2.89 6.62
CA LEU A 194 -9.90 3.14 5.57
C LEU A 194 -10.89 1.97 5.43
N ALA A 195 -10.40 0.73 5.46
CA ALA A 195 -11.22 -0.47 5.46
C ALA A 195 -12.11 -0.57 6.72
N ALA A 196 -11.57 -0.27 7.89
CA ALA A 196 -12.35 -0.22 9.12
C ALA A 196 -13.48 0.81 9.03
N MET A 197 -13.18 2.04 8.59
CA MET A 197 -14.18 3.10 8.46
C MET A 197 -15.23 2.78 7.39
N ARG A 198 -14.84 2.05 6.32
CA ARG A 198 -15.80 1.53 5.34
C ARG A 198 -16.81 0.58 6.00
N LEU A 199 -16.38 -0.35 6.84
CA LEU A 199 -17.30 -1.24 7.56
C LEU A 199 -18.12 -0.52 8.63
N VAL A 200 -17.57 0.52 9.28
CA VAL A 200 -18.35 1.40 10.18
C VAL A 200 -19.47 2.10 9.41
N SER A 201 -19.18 2.65 8.24
CA SER A 201 -20.20 3.32 7.40
C SER A 201 -21.31 2.37 6.94
N GLN A 202 -21.03 1.06 6.92
CA GLN A 202 -22.00 0.00 6.60
C GLN A 202 -22.73 -0.55 7.84
N GLY A 203 -22.45 -0.05 9.05
CA GLY A 203 -23.02 -0.55 10.30
C GLY A 203 -22.51 -1.95 10.71
N LYS A 204 -21.44 -2.46 10.08
CA LYS A 204 -20.89 -3.80 10.34
C LYS A 204 -19.80 -3.82 11.41
N LEU A 205 -19.17 -2.67 11.65
CA LEU A 205 -18.12 -2.50 12.64
C LEU A 205 -18.52 -1.40 13.63
N ASP A 206 -18.39 -1.68 14.92
CA ASP A 206 -18.63 -0.74 16.02
C ASP A 206 -17.28 -0.46 16.68
N LEU A 207 -16.91 0.82 16.70
CA LEU A 207 -15.63 1.28 17.21
C LEU A 207 -15.46 1.10 18.72
N GLN A 208 -16.57 1.08 19.47
CA GLN A 208 -16.56 0.91 20.92
C GLN A 208 -16.70 -0.55 21.34
N ALA A 209 -17.01 -1.45 20.41
CA ALA A 209 -17.13 -2.85 20.71
C ALA A 209 -15.76 -3.49 20.97
N PRO A 210 -15.68 -4.47 21.90
CA PRO A 210 -14.45 -5.19 22.17
C PRO A 210 -14.06 -6.06 20.97
N LEU A 211 -12.77 -6.28 20.78
CA LEU A 211 -12.24 -7.17 19.72
C LEU A 211 -12.87 -8.57 19.75
N SER A 212 -13.15 -9.08 20.95
CA SER A 212 -13.78 -10.39 21.16
C SER A 212 -15.17 -10.55 20.56
N ARG A 213 -15.83 -9.45 20.16
CA ARG A 213 -17.07 -9.49 19.39
C ARG A 213 -16.85 -10.04 17.98
N TYR A 214 -15.69 -9.82 17.37
CA TYR A 214 -15.50 -9.94 15.94
C TYR A 214 -14.64 -11.12 15.48
N PHE A 215 -13.77 -11.67 16.33
CA PHE A 215 -13.01 -12.86 15.98
C PHE A 215 -12.74 -13.72 17.21
N ARG A 216 -12.61 -15.03 17.01
CA ARG A 216 -12.68 -16.05 18.08
C ARG A 216 -11.33 -16.64 18.48
N ASP A 217 -10.30 -16.51 17.64
CA ASP A 217 -8.95 -16.96 17.97
C ASP A 217 -8.24 -15.95 18.89
N LEU A 218 -8.69 -15.91 20.14
CA LEU A 218 -8.21 -14.99 21.17
C LEU A 218 -7.50 -15.71 22.29
N THR A 219 -7.52 -17.04 22.28
CA THR A 219 -7.19 -17.82 23.46
C THR A 219 -5.72 -18.22 23.41
N ILE A 220 -5.07 -18.09 24.56
CA ILE A 220 -3.70 -18.55 24.79
C ILE A 220 -3.70 -19.62 25.87
N GLU A 221 -2.92 -20.67 25.65
CA GLU A 221 -2.53 -21.61 26.69
C GLU A 221 -1.22 -21.11 27.28
N VAL A 222 -1.27 -20.67 28.54
CA VAL A 222 -0.06 -20.30 29.27
C VAL A 222 0.29 -21.41 30.25
N PRO A 223 1.58 -21.75 30.40
CA PRO A 223 2.02 -22.57 31.52
C PRO A 223 1.59 -21.94 32.84
N THR A 224 0.92 -22.70 33.71
CA THR A 224 0.74 -22.29 35.10
C THR A 224 2.06 -22.56 35.81
N VAL A 225 2.81 -21.51 36.11
CA VAL A 225 4.09 -21.59 36.82
C VAL A 225 3.88 -21.15 38.26
N GLN A 226 4.14 -22.03 39.24
CA GLN A 226 4.16 -21.62 40.65
C GLN A 226 5.46 -20.87 40.94
N ALA A 227 5.46 -20.02 41.98
CA ALA A 227 6.66 -19.24 42.35
C ALA A 227 7.87 -20.15 42.64
N GLU A 228 7.64 -21.34 43.20
CA GLU A 228 8.66 -22.37 43.43
C GLU A 228 9.22 -23.05 42.16
N ASP A 229 8.55 -22.91 41.00
CA ASP A 229 8.96 -23.56 39.74
C ASP A 229 9.91 -22.69 38.89
N THR A 230 10.22 -21.48 39.35
CA THR A 230 10.94 -20.46 38.55
C THR A 230 12.37 -20.22 39.04
N LEU A 231 13.35 -20.30 38.13
CA LEU A 231 14.66 -19.69 38.30
C LEU A 231 14.75 -18.43 37.44
N TYR A 232 14.99 -17.28 38.07
CA TYR A 232 15.23 -16.02 37.37
C TYR A 232 16.70 -15.93 36.93
N TRP A 233 16.91 -15.73 35.63
CA TRP A 233 18.22 -15.41 35.06
C TRP A 233 18.32 -13.88 34.82
N PRO A 234 19.38 -13.19 35.28
CA PRO A 234 19.48 -11.73 35.15
C PRO A 234 19.76 -11.28 33.69
N PRO A 235 19.47 -10.00 33.37
CA PRO A 235 19.49 -9.48 32.00
C PRO A 235 20.91 -9.27 31.42
N PRO A 236 21.03 -9.16 30.08
CA PRO A 236 22.29 -9.27 29.35
C PRO A 236 23.02 -7.91 29.26
N ASP A 237 23.79 -7.57 30.29
CA ASP A 237 25.05 -6.85 30.04
C ASP A 237 26.20 -7.85 29.72
N SER A 238 25.90 -9.14 29.64
CA SER A 238 26.86 -10.20 29.33
C SER A 238 26.89 -10.51 27.83
N LEU A 239 27.78 -9.83 27.11
CA LEU A 239 28.26 -10.21 25.77
C LEU A 239 28.66 -11.70 25.75
N LEU A 240 28.09 -12.46 24.80
CA LEU A 240 28.55 -13.76 24.30
C LEU A 240 29.11 -14.73 25.35
N ILE A 241 28.28 -15.65 25.86
CA ILE A 241 28.77 -16.86 26.52
C ILE A 241 28.75 -18.00 25.49
N PRO A 242 29.91 -18.50 25.03
CA PRO A 242 29.97 -19.71 24.21
C PRO A 242 29.34 -20.89 24.96
N PRO A 243 28.68 -21.84 24.26
CA PRO A 243 28.06 -23.02 24.87
C PRO A 243 29.00 -23.79 25.81
N ASP A 244 30.30 -23.76 25.50
CA ASP A 244 31.36 -24.50 26.18
C ASP A 244 31.75 -23.92 27.55
N SER A 245 31.20 -22.75 27.91
CA SER A 245 31.42 -22.06 29.19
C SER A 245 30.33 -22.38 30.23
N LEU A 246 29.35 -23.23 29.89
CA LEU A 246 28.28 -23.67 30.77
C LEU A 246 28.82 -24.69 31.79
N ALA A 247 29.55 -24.23 32.80
CA ALA A 247 29.82 -25.03 33.99
C ALA A 247 28.54 -25.12 34.84
N LEU A 248 27.74 -26.16 34.61
CA LEU A 248 26.63 -26.53 35.49
C LEU A 248 27.19 -26.94 36.86
N PRO A 249 26.47 -26.69 37.97
CA PRO A 249 26.93 -27.10 39.30
C PRO A 249 27.18 -28.62 39.33
N PRO A 250 28.26 -29.09 39.98
CA PRO A 250 28.64 -30.49 39.93
C PRO A 250 27.66 -31.32 40.75
N GLY A 251 26.94 -32.18 40.04
CA GLY A 251 26.02 -33.16 40.61
C GLY A 251 25.27 -33.84 39.46
N GLU A 252 25.67 -35.07 39.18
CA GLU A 252 25.00 -36.04 38.28
C GLU A 252 25.12 -35.79 36.76
N TRP A 253 26.33 -35.91 36.23
CA TRP A 253 26.55 -36.05 34.78
C TRP A 253 27.54 -37.18 34.51
N GLU A 254 27.13 -38.19 33.74
CA GLU A 254 28.06 -39.20 33.19
C GLU A 254 28.46 -38.82 31.74
N PRO A 255 29.76 -38.73 31.42
CA PRO A 255 30.21 -38.38 30.08
C PRO A 255 29.81 -39.43 29.04
N GLY A 256 29.22 -39.00 27.91
CA GLY A 256 28.95 -39.86 26.74
C GLY A 256 27.47 -40.20 26.48
N ARG A 257 26.55 -39.79 27.36
CA ARG A 257 25.12 -39.73 27.06
C ARG A 257 24.71 -38.27 26.82
N PRO A 258 24.10 -37.89 25.67
CA PRO A 258 23.47 -36.59 25.58
C PRO A 258 22.39 -36.50 26.67
N PRO A 259 22.25 -35.36 27.38
CA PRO A 259 21.18 -35.21 28.33
C PRO A 259 19.85 -35.40 27.62
N ILE A 260 19.07 -36.35 28.12
CA ILE A 260 17.65 -36.43 27.83
C ILE A 260 17.04 -35.23 28.56
N LEU A 261 17.01 -34.07 27.91
CA LEU A 261 16.19 -32.95 28.36
C LEU A 261 14.74 -33.31 28.08
N GLN A 262 14.15 -34.09 28.98
CA GLN A 262 12.72 -34.34 28.98
C GLN A 262 12.01 -33.05 29.41
N GLN A 263 11.73 -32.21 28.39
CA GLN A 263 10.70 -31.18 28.35
C GLN A 263 10.93 -29.90 29.16
N ASP A 264 11.98 -29.12 28.81
CA ASP A 264 12.03 -27.71 29.16
C ASP A 264 11.02 -26.91 28.31
N THR A 265 10.15 -26.12 28.95
CA THR A 265 9.32 -25.12 28.27
C THR A 265 9.97 -23.75 28.49
N PHE A 266 10.39 -23.11 27.40
CA PHE A 266 11.03 -21.79 27.45
C PHE A 266 9.97 -20.69 27.37
N ALA A 267 9.96 -19.79 28.34
CA ALA A 267 9.22 -18.53 28.24
C ALA A 267 10.21 -17.38 28.06
N ILE A 268 10.06 -16.64 26.96
CA ILE A 268 10.92 -15.50 26.61
C ILE A 268 10.28 -14.25 27.22
N GLY A 269 10.94 -13.65 28.22
CA GLY A 269 10.68 -12.28 28.65
C GLY A 269 11.54 -11.29 27.86
N GLU A 270 11.16 -10.01 27.84
CA GLU A 270 11.79 -8.98 26.98
C GLU A 270 13.33 -8.92 27.10
N ASP A 271 13.91 -9.24 28.26
CA ASP A 271 15.37 -9.22 28.50
C ASP A 271 15.90 -10.45 29.29
N SER A 272 15.18 -11.57 29.36
CA SER A 272 15.63 -12.71 30.19
C SER A 272 15.09 -14.06 29.70
N LEU A 273 15.93 -15.10 29.81
CA LEU A 273 15.56 -16.49 29.57
C LEU A 273 14.99 -17.08 30.85
N MET A 274 13.72 -17.49 30.84
CA MET A 274 13.10 -18.22 31.97
C MET A 274 13.20 -19.73 31.69
N ILE A 275 14.01 -20.43 32.49
CA ILE A 275 14.15 -21.90 32.44
C ILE A 275 13.24 -22.50 33.52
N ILE A 276 12.24 -23.26 33.10
CA ILE A 276 11.32 -23.97 34.00
C ILE A 276 11.87 -25.38 34.20
N ARG A 277 12.35 -25.70 35.41
CA ARG A 277 13.00 -26.98 35.73
C ARG A 277 12.04 -28.13 36.08
N ARG A 278 10.76 -27.86 36.30
CA ARG A 278 9.75 -28.87 36.68
C ARG A 278 8.50 -28.79 35.81
N TRP A 279 7.86 -29.96 35.68
CA TRP A 279 6.65 -30.13 34.88
C TRP A 279 5.60 -29.12 35.29
N VAL A 280 5.16 -28.33 34.31
CA VAL A 280 4.07 -27.36 34.41
C VAL A 280 2.82 -28.12 34.89
N ALA A 281 2.36 -27.83 36.11
CA ALA A 281 1.25 -28.55 36.75
C ALA A 281 -0.12 -28.33 36.06
N GLY A 282 -0.18 -27.49 35.03
CA GLY A 282 -1.33 -27.33 34.15
C GLY A 282 -1.13 -26.19 33.16
N ARG A 283 -1.83 -26.25 32.02
CA ARG A 283 -1.94 -25.09 31.12
C ARG A 283 -3.20 -24.33 31.47
N GLU A 284 -3.07 -23.07 31.87
CA GLU A 284 -4.22 -22.19 32.01
C GLU A 284 -4.62 -21.67 30.63
N ARG A 285 -5.89 -21.86 30.27
CA ARG A 285 -6.46 -21.34 29.04
C ARG A 285 -7.14 -20.01 29.34
N ARG A 286 -6.57 -18.90 28.88
CA ARG A 286 -7.11 -17.56 29.12
C ARG A 286 -7.24 -16.73 27.84
N PRO A 287 -8.16 -15.76 27.76
CA PRO A 287 -8.20 -14.84 26.63
C PRO A 287 -6.96 -13.92 26.62
N ALA A 288 -6.55 -13.51 25.43
CA ALA A 288 -5.53 -12.49 25.23
C ALA A 288 -5.96 -11.18 25.90
N ARG A 289 -5.00 -10.46 26.48
CA ARG A 289 -5.29 -9.25 27.28
C ARG A 289 -5.99 -8.16 26.46
N TRP A 290 -5.65 -8.06 25.19
CA TRP A 290 -6.23 -7.10 24.25
C TRP A 290 -7.64 -7.48 23.76
N ALA A 291 -8.16 -8.68 24.07
CA ALA A 291 -9.45 -9.16 23.56
C ALA A 291 -10.66 -8.31 24.02
N ALA A 292 -10.53 -7.65 25.18
CA ALA A 292 -11.57 -6.78 25.73
C ALA A 292 -11.42 -5.31 25.29
N LEU A 293 -10.36 -4.96 24.56
CA LEU A 293 -10.13 -3.57 24.14
C LEU A 293 -11.11 -3.15 23.06
N PRO A 294 -11.59 -1.90 23.08
CA PRO A 294 -12.38 -1.35 21.99
C PRO A 294 -11.50 -1.10 20.76
N LEU A 295 -12.08 -1.22 19.56
CA LEU A 295 -11.35 -0.92 18.32
C LEU A 295 -10.79 0.51 18.27
N THR A 296 -11.46 1.48 18.89
CA THR A 296 -10.95 2.86 19.03
C THR A 296 -9.57 2.90 19.66
N ALA A 297 -9.31 2.10 20.70
CA ALA A 297 -8.02 2.09 21.37
C ALA A 297 -6.90 1.62 20.44
N LEU A 298 -7.18 0.67 19.54
CA LEU A 298 -6.21 0.18 18.55
C LEU A 298 -5.95 1.22 17.46
N LEU A 299 -7.02 1.74 16.85
CA LEU A 299 -6.91 2.72 15.76
C LEU A 299 -6.24 4.03 16.19
N THR A 300 -6.38 4.40 17.47
CA THR A 300 -5.78 5.62 18.03
C THR A 300 -4.45 5.39 18.74
N HIS A 301 -3.95 4.15 18.79
CA HIS A 301 -2.70 3.81 19.47
C HIS A 301 -2.70 4.03 21.00
N HIS A 302 -3.86 3.84 21.64
CA HIS A 302 -4.06 3.87 23.11
C HIS A 302 -4.47 2.49 23.67
N SER A 303 -4.04 1.42 23.02
CA SER A 303 -4.32 0.03 23.44
C SER A 303 -3.44 -0.45 24.59
N GLY A 304 -2.32 0.24 24.85
CA GLY A 304 -1.24 -0.23 25.71
C GLY A 304 -0.38 -1.33 25.08
N LEU A 305 -0.61 -1.73 23.81
CA LEU A 305 0.24 -2.72 23.15
C LEU A 305 1.67 -2.19 22.92
N PRO A 306 2.69 -3.05 22.97
CA PRO A 306 4.06 -2.65 22.68
C PRO A 306 4.20 -2.18 21.24
N ALA A 307 5.26 -1.41 20.96
CA ALA A 307 5.47 -0.79 19.66
C ALA A 307 5.58 -1.82 18.51
N GLY A 308 6.19 -2.97 18.78
CA GLY A 308 6.30 -4.08 17.85
C GLY A 308 6.63 -5.37 18.58
N LEU A 309 6.85 -6.45 17.81
CA LEU A 309 7.34 -7.72 18.35
C LEU A 309 8.85 -7.75 18.31
N ASN A 310 9.47 -8.39 19.31
CA ASN A 310 10.87 -8.75 19.22
C ASN A 310 11.03 -9.96 18.29
N VAL A 311 11.14 -9.70 16.99
CA VAL A 311 11.30 -10.70 15.93
C VAL A 311 12.78 -11.06 15.65
N TRP A 312 13.71 -10.35 16.28
CA TRP A 312 15.15 -10.50 16.05
C TRP A 312 15.71 -11.91 16.29
N PRO A 313 15.30 -12.64 17.35
CA PRO A 313 15.80 -14.00 17.60
C PRO A 313 15.56 -14.97 16.44
N TYR A 314 14.51 -14.74 15.64
CA TYR A 314 14.15 -15.59 14.52
C TYR A 314 14.89 -15.19 13.24
N MET A 315 15.11 -13.89 13.04
CA MET A 315 15.81 -13.35 11.87
C MET A 315 17.31 -13.52 11.94
N SER A 316 17.87 -13.65 13.15
CA SER A 316 19.31 -13.78 13.40
C SER A 316 19.73 -15.19 13.82
N TYR A 317 18.85 -16.18 13.66
CA TYR A 317 19.19 -17.55 14.01
C TYR A 317 20.13 -18.16 12.96
N ARG A 318 21.33 -18.59 13.40
CA ARG A 318 22.27 -19.39 12.58
C ARG A 318 22.19 -20.86 12.92
N GLN A 319 22.06 -21.71 11.91
CA GLN A 319 22.35 -23.13 12.07
C GLN A 319 23.87 -23.34 12.14
N PRO A 320 24.38 -24.26 12.97
CA PRO A 320 25.80 -24.60 12.99
C PRO A 320 26.31 -24.97 11.59
N GLY A 321 27.43 -24.36 11.17
CA GLY A 321 28.02 -24.59 9.85
C GLY A 321 27.40 -23.80 8.68
N GLN A 322 26.50 -22.85 8.97
CA GLN A 322 25.91 -21.96 7.96
C GLN A 322 26.30 -20.50 8.17
N ASP A 323 26.69 -19.82 7.09
CA ASP A 323 27.12 -18.41 7.13
C ASP A 323 25.95 -17.42 7.21
N LYS A 324 24.75 -17.84 6.81
CA LYS A 324 23.52 -17.04 6.79
C LYS A 324 22.54 -17.43 7.91
N TYR A 325 21.62 -16.53 8.24
CA TYR A 325 20.58 -16.73 9.25
C TYR A 325 19.39 -17.57 8.73
N VAL A 326 19.62 -18.84 8.38
CA VAL A 326 18.70 -19.62 7.51
C VAL A 326 17.97 -20.78 8.21
N ARG A 327 17.69 -20.71 9.51
CA ARG A 327 16.87 -21.80 10.11
C ARG A 327 15.42 -21.79 9.63
N TYR A 328 14.83 -20.61 9.50
CA TYR A 328 13.40 -20.44 9.21
C TYR A 328 13.13 -19.90 7.81
N PHE A 329 14.16 -19.90 6.95
CA PHE A 329 14.07 -19.34 5.61
C PHE A 329 14.54 -20.34 4.57
N ARG A 330 13.89 -20.29 3.41
CA ARG A 330 14.17 -21.15 2.25
C ARG A 330 14.42 -20.29 1.01
N PRO A 331 15.29 -20.73 0.09
CA PRO A 331 15.54 -20.01 -1.16
C PRO A 331 14.39 -20.16 -2.17
N GLU A 332 13.56 -21.19 -2.01
CA GLU A 332 12.46 -21.51 -2.91
C GLU A 332 11.18 -21.76 -2.11
N ALA A 333 10.04 -21.50 -2.74
CA ALA A 333 8.74 -21.79 -2.15
C ALA A 333 8.50 -23.31 -2.11
N ASP A 334 7.96 -23.81 -1.00
CA ASP A 334 7.53 -25.19 -0.86
C ASP A 334 6.29 -25.30 0.05
N SER A 335 5.88 -26.52 0.41
CA SER A 335 4.70 -26.74 1.24
C SER A 335 4.87 -26.30 2.70
N LEU A 336 6.08 -25.96 3.13
CA LEU A 336 6.40 -25.49 4.48
C LEU A 336 6.76 -23.99 4.49
N ALA A 337 7.14 -23.42 3.36
CA ALA A 337 7.48 -22.00 3.19
C ALA A 337 6.80 -21.41 1.96
N SER A 338 5.63 -20.79 2.16
CA SER A 338 4.86 -20.17 1.10
C SER A 338 4.96 -18.64 1.08
N MET A 339 5.46 -18.04 2.16
CA MET A 339 5.53 -16.60 2.34
C MET A 339 6.84 -16.01 1.79
N GLU A 340 6.77 -15.37 0.63
CA GLU A 340 7.89 -14.63 0.05
C GLU A 340 8.13 -13.30 0.78
N VAL A 341 9.30 -13.15 1.41
CA VAL A 341 9.68 -11.95 2.18
C VAL A 341 10.77 -11.12 1.50
N ALA A 342 11.42 -11.69 0.49
CA ALA A 342 12.28 -11.02 -0.48
C ALA A 342 12.39 -11.89 -1.75
N ALA A 343 13.11 -11.43 -2.78
CA ALA A 343 13.33 -12.25 -3.97
C ALA A 343 14.13 -13.51 -3.59
N ASP A 344 13.65 -14.67 -4.03
CA ASP A 344 14.22 -15.99 -3.74
C ASP A 344 14.47 -16.21 -2.24
N PHE A 345 13.56 -15.70 -1.41
CA PHE A 345 13.68 -15.76 0.05
C PHE A 345 12.31 -15.88 0.71
N PHE A 346 12.02 -17.08 1.21
CA PHE A 346 10.72 -17.49 1.72
C PHE A 346 10.82 -17.83 3.20
N LEU A 347 9.84 -17.39 3.96
CA LEU A 347 9.70 -17.66 5.38
C LEU A 347 8.88 -18.94 5.59
N GLU A 348 9.31 -19.80 6.51
CA GLU A 348 8.53 -20.98 6.91
C GLU A 348 7.21 -20.58 7.59
N ASP A 349 6.11 -21.19 7.14
CA ASP A 349 4.74 -20.84 7.54
C ASP A 349 4.51 -21.02 9.05
N ILE A 350 5.22 -21.97 9.68
CA ILE A 350 5.17 -22.22 11.14
C ILE A 350 5.60 -20.99 11.98
N TYR A 351 6.36 -20.08 11.38
CA TYR A 351 6.75 -18.85 12.07
C TYR A 351 5.57 -17.88 12.23
N CYS A 352 4.62 -17.88 11.29
CA CYS A 352 3.42 -17.06 11.40
C CYS A 352 2.60 -17.44 12.64
N ASP A 353 2.53 -18.73 12.97
CA ASP A 353 1.88 -19.22 14.18
C ASP A 353 2.62 -18.78 15.45
N SER A 354 3.95 -18.81 15.42
CA SER A 354 4.79 -18.36 16.54
C SER A 354 4.63 -16.85 16.81
N LEU A 355 4.64 -16.04 15.76
CA LEU A 355 4.35 -14.60 15.84
C LEU A 355 2.95 -14.35 16.37
N TRP A 356 1.97 -15.09 15.88
CA TRP A 356 0.60 -14.95 16.34
C TRP A 356 0.43 -15.30 17.82
N LEU A 357 1.12 -16.34 18.31
CA LEU A 357 1.18 -16.65 19.74
C LEU A 357 1.83 -15.52 20.55
N ALA A 358 2.92 -14.93 20.04
CA ALA A 358 3.56 -13.78 20.68
C ALA A 358 2.61 -12.56 20.78
N ILE A 359 1.82 -12.29 19.74
CA ILE A 359 0.78 -11.25 19.76
C ILE A 359 -0.28 -11.56 20.81
N LYS A 360 -0.78 -12.81 20.87
CA LYS A 360 -1.76 -13.23 21.88
C LYS A 360 -1.20 -13.13 23.31
N ALA A 361 0.11 -13.34 23.48
CA ALA A 361 0.80 -13.23 24.76
C ALA A 361 1.16 -11.80 25.17
N ALA A 362 1.05 -10.83 24.26
CA ALA A 362 1.50 -9.46 24.47
C ALA A 362 0.91 -8.84 25.75
N ARG A 363 1.79 -8.23 26.54
CA ARG A 363 1.40 -7.48 27.73
C ARG A 363 0.87 -6.10 27.31
N LEU A 364 -0.06 -5.59 28.11
CA LEU A 364 -0.54 -4.22 27.95
C LEU A 364 0.17 -3.33 28.96
N GLY A 365 0.76 -2.25 28.46
CA GLY A 365 1.16 -1.11 29.26
C GLY A 365 -0.04 -0.22 29.65
N PRO A 366 0.23 0.97 30.23
CA PRO A 366 -0.81 1.91 30.61
C PRO A 366 -1.68 2.34 29.41
N ALA A 367 -3.00 2.22 29.55
CA ALA A 367 -3.96 2.49 28.48
C ALA A 367 -4.18 3.99 28.19
N ASP A 368 -3.81 4.87 29.12
CA ASP A 368 -3.85 6.33 28.98
C ASP A 368 -2.65 6.90 28.22
N ARG A 369 -1.67 6.05 27.88
CA ARG A 369 -0.46 6.46 27.17
C ARG A 369 -0.53 6.08 25.69
N TYR A 370 -0.30 7.08 24.83
CA TYR A 370 -0.08 6.86 23.41
C TYR A 370 1.20 6.04 23.18
N THR A 371 1.06 4.91 22.48
CA THR A 371 2.18 4.07 22.03
C THR A 371 1.98 3.71 20.56
N TYR A 372 2.83 4.25 19.68
CA TYR A 372 2.84 3.87 18.28
C TYR A 372 3.18 2.38 18.16
N SER A 373 2.28 1.58 17.58
CA SER A 373 2.28 0.13 17.67
C SER A 373 1.73 -0.53 16.42
N ASP A 374 2.53 -1.40 15.81
CA ASP A 374 2.12 -2.16 14.61
C ASP A 374 1.11 -3.26 14.94
N LEU A 375 1.19 -3.80 16.17
CA LEU A 375 0.27 -4.82 16.67
C LEU A 375 -1.17 -4.37 16.65
N ASN A 376 -1.43 -3.08 16.89
CA ASN A 376 -2.76 -2.51 16.77
C ASN A 376 -3.36 -2.78 15.39
N LEU A 377 -2.60 -2.55 14.32
CA LEU A 377 -3.12 -2.62 12.96
C LEU A 377 -3.17 -4.07 12.46
N ILE A 378 -2.28 -4.94 12.95
CA ILE A 378 -2.37 -6.39 12.72
C ILE A 378 -3.65 -6.95 13.34
N LEU A 379 -3.97 -6.56 14.57
CA LEU A 379 -5.20 -6.99 15.24
C LEU A 379 -6.45 -6.43 14.55
N VAL A 380 -6.43 -5.16 14.11
CA VAL A 380 -7.53 -4.60 13.32
C VAL A 380 -7.67 -5.37 12.02
N GLN A 381 -6.59 -5.72 11.31
CA GLN A 381 -6.67 -6.56 10.12
C GLN A 381 -7.36 -7.90 10.41
N ARG A 382 -7.01 -8.60 11.50
CA ARG A 382 -7.69 -9.87 11.87
C ARG A 382 -9.20 -9.69 12.10
N VAL A 383 -9.62 -8.56 12.68
CA VAL A 383 -11.04 -8.22 12.81
C VAL A 383 -11.69 -8.03 11.43
N LEU A 384 -11.05 -7.29 10.53
CA LEU A 384 -11.55 -7.02 9.18
C LEU A 384 -11.65 -8.30 8.34
N ASP A 385 -10.62 -9.15 8.38
CA ASP A 385 -10.59 -10.42 7.65
C ASP A 385 -11.72 -11.35 8.15
N SER A 386 -11.90 -11.43 9.48
CA SER A 386 -12.98 -12.21 10.11
C SER A 386 -14.39 -11.70 9.72
N LEU A 387 -14.60 -10.39 9.73
CA LEU A 387 -15.89 -9.78 9.39
C LEU A 387 -16.27 -9.91 7.92
N THR A 388 -15.27 -9.85 7.04
CA THR A 388 -15.49 -9.83 5.58
C THR A 388 -15.40 -11.21 4.95
N GLY A 389 -14.75 -12.17 5.62
CA GLY A 389 -14.41 -13.47 5.04
C GLY A 389 -13.39 -13.36 3.90
N MET A 390 -12.71 -12.22 3.76
CA MET A 390 -11.76 -11.93 2.70
C MET A 390 -10.48 -11.35 3.29
N PRO A 391 -9.31 -11.61 2.70
CA PRO A 391 -8.10 -10.90 3.07
C PRO A 391 -8.24 -9.38 2.84
N LEU A 392 -7.66 -8.58 3.74
CA LEU A 392 -7.69 -7.12 3.70
C LEU A 392 -7.34 -6.51 2.32
N ASP A 393 -6.35 -7.06 1.63
CA ASP A 393 -5.93 -6.58 0.30
C ASP A 393 -7.04 -6.74 -0.76
N SER A 394 -7.76 -7.86 -0.71
CA SER A 394 -8.88 -8.19 -1.58
C SER A 394 -10.10 -7.31 -1.26
N PHE A 395 -10.40 -7.12 0.03
CA PHE A 395 -11.47 -6.22 0.46
C PHE A 395 -11.22 -4.78 0.00
N LEU A 396 -10.01 -4.25 0.24
CA LEU A 396 -9.63 -2.90 -0.16
C LEU A 396 -9.73 -2.71 -1.67
N TYR A 397 -9.24 -3.67 -2.45
CA TYR A 397 -9.34 -3.58 -3.91
C TYR A 397 -10.79 -3.51 -4.39
N GLN A 398 -11.65 -4.39 -3.88
CA GLN A 398 -13.05 -4.49 -4.33
C GLN A 398 -13.90 -3.29 -3.87
N GLU A 399 -13.80 -2.92 -2.60
CA GLU A 399 -14.70 -1.93 -2.00
C GLU A 399 -14.23 -0.48 -2.13
N ILE A 400 -12.92 -0.27 -2.36
CA ILE A 400 -12.33 1.06 -2.25
C ILE A 400 -11.47 1.39 -3.48
N TYR A 401 -10.39 0.65 -3.74
CA TYR A 401 -9.41 1.06 -4.74
C TYR A 401 -9.97 1.00 -6.16
N ARG A 402 -10.63 -0.10 -6.54
CA ARG A 402 -11.22 -0.25 -7.88
C ARG A 402 -12.36 0.76 -8.14
N PRO A 403 -13.36 0.95 -7.25
CA PRO A 403 -14.40 1.96 -7.47
C PRO A 403 -13.87 3.39 -7.57
N LEU A 404 -12.77 3.71 -6.88
CA LEU A 404 -12.11 5.01 -6.97
C LEU A 404 -11.15 5.13 -8.16
N GLY A 405 -10.97 4.09 -8.97
CA GLY A 405 -10.05 4.08 -10.11
C GLY A 405 -8.57 4.10 -9.71
N LEU A 406 -8.24 3.70 -8.48
CA LEU A 406 -6.87 3.66 -7.96
C LEU A 406 -6.15 2.40 -8.45
N GLN A 407 -5.57 2.47 -9.66
CA GLN A 407 -4.99 1.32 -10.35
C GLN A 407 -3.56 0.95 -9.90
N HIS A 408 -2.87 1.84 -9.19
CA HIS A 408 -1.45 1.69 -8.83
C HIS A 408 -1.22 1.66 -7.30
N ILE A 409 -2.28 1.43 -6.53
CA ILE A 409 -2.19 1.20 -5.08
C ILE A 409 -2.62 -0.24 -4.79
N GLY A 410 -1.87 -0.92 -3.93
CA GLY A 410 -2.18 -2.29 -3.55
C GLY A 410 -1.04 -2.96 -2.81
N PHE A 411 -1.26 -4.21 -2.46
CA PHE A 411 -0.28 -5.05 -1.79
C PHE A 411 0.49 -5.90 -2.79
N ARG A 412 1.73 -6.26 -2.43
CA ARG A 412 2.60 -7.15 -3.23
C ARG A 412 2.65 -6.72 -4.71
N PRO A 413 3.03 -5.46 -5.00
CA PRO A 413 2.93 -4.89 -6.33
C PRO A 413 3.72 -5.64 -7.40
N TYR A 414 4.77 -6.35 -7.00
CA TYR A 414 5.57 -7.21 -7.88
C TYR A 414 4.77 -8.36 -8.54
N ARG A 415 3.57 -8.69 -8.04
CA ARG A 415 2.68 -9.70 -8.65
C ARG A 415 1.90 -9.19 -9.86
N TRP A 416 1.76 -7.88 -10.02
CA TRP A 416 0.93 -7.26 -11.05
C TRP A 416 1.59 -6.06 -11.74
N LEU A 417 2.79 -5.66 -11.31
CA LEU A 417 3.61 -4.63 -11.94
C LEU A 417 5.03 -5.12 -12.21
N PRO A 418 5.66 -4.62 -13.29
CA PRO A 418 7.09 -4.83 -13.50
C PRO A 418 7.90 -4.26 -12.33
N ARG A 419 8.86 -5.02 -11.80
CA ARG A 419 9.77 -4.56 -10.74
C ARG A 419 10.48 -3.27 -11.10
N THR A 420 10.70 -3.02 -12.40
CA THR A 420 11.30 -1.77 -12.86
C THR A 420 10.47 -0.55 -12.48
N GLN A 421 9.14 -0.62 -12.31
CA GLN A 421 8.36 0.55 -11.89
C GLN A 421 8.42 0.83 -10.38
N LEU A 422 9.01 -0.09 -9.60
CA LEU A 422 9.07 0.01 -8.15
C LEU A 422 10.38 0.65 -7.71
N VAL A 423 10.29 1.70 -6.89
CA VAL A 423 11.46 2.31 -6.27
C VAL A 423 12.03 1.33 -5.22
N PRO A 424 13.35 1.14 -5.15
CA PRO A 424 13.97 0.36 -4.08
C PRO A 424 13.68 0.97 -2.71
N THR A 425 13.36 0.14 -1.72
CA THR A 425 13.02 0.58 -0.36
C THR A 425 14.28 0.69 0.51
N GLU A 426 15.07 -0.38 0.60
CA GLU A 426 16.24 -0.48 1.47
C GLU A 426 17.21 -1.53 0.92
N TYR A 427 18.51 -1.34 1.16
CA TYR A 427 19.49 -2.43 1.03
C TYR A 427 19.61 -3.16 2.37
N ASP A 428 18.83 -4.23 2.56
CA ASP A 428 18.79 -4.97 3.82
C ASP A 428 20.01 -5.88 3.91
N LEU A 429 21.01 -5.41 4.65
CA LEU A 429 22.24 -6.15 4.95
C LEU A 429 22.11 -7.08 6.17
N ARG A 430 21.00 -7.01 6.91
CA ARG A 430 20.86 -7.66 8.21
C ARG A 430 20.52 -9.13 8.06
N TRP A 431 19.49 -9.46 7.27
CA TRP A 431 19.03 -10.84 7.15
C TRP A 431 18.61 -11.24 5.74
N ARG A 432 18.13 -10.31 4.91
CA ARG A 432 17.76 -10.59 3.50
C ARG A 432 18.96 -10.52 2.54
N GLY A 433 19.98 -9.71 2.86
CA GLY A 433 21.21 -9.57 2.07
C GLY A 433 21.01 -9.01 0.66
N GLN A 434 19.96 -8.22 0.43
CA GLN A 434 19.57 -7.78 -0.92
C GLN A 434 18.89 -6.41 -0.93
N LEU A 435 18.84 -5.80 -2.13
CA LEU A 435 18.11 -4.55 -2.37
C LEU A 435 16.62 -4.86 -2.50
N LEU A 436 15.85 -4.43 -1.52
CA LEU A 436 14.41 -4.65 -1.49
C LEU A 436 13.72 -3.75 -2.51
N ARG A 437 12.84 -4.37 -3.28
CA ARG A 437 12.03 -3.70 -4.30
C ARG A 437 10.69 -4.38 -4.43
N GLY A 438 9.65 -3.70 -3.96
CA GLY A 438 8.29 -4.25 -3.87
C GLY A 438 8.03 -5.10 -2.62
N TYR A 439 8.97 -5.14 -1.68
CA TYR A 439 8.81 -5.76 -0.36
C TYR A 439 8.90 -4.68 0.71
N VAL A 440 8.13 -4.85 1.77
CA VAL A 440 8.16 -3.96 2.93
C VAL A 440 9.47 -4.18 3.69
N HIS A 441 10.10 -3.09 4.11
CA HIS A 441 11.34 -3.17 4.89
C HIS A 441 11.10 -3.59 6.35
N ASP A 442 9.94 -3.22 6.91
CA ASP A 442 9.49 -3.62 8.24
C ASP A 442 9.44 -5.15 8.37
N PRO A 443 10.17 -5.73 9.33
CA PRO A 443 10.20 -7.19 9.49
C PRO A 443 8.95 -7.82 10.11
N THR A 444 8.03 -7.01 10.67
CA THR A 444 6.75 -7.49 11.25
C THR A 444 5.59 -7.44 10.25
N ALA A 445 5.74 -6.67 9.16
CA ALA A 445 4.75 -6.51 8.10
C ALA A 445 4.77 -7.69 7.12
#